data_AF-A0A958UW83-F1
#
_entry.id   AF-A0A958UW83-F1
#
_cell.length_a   1.000
_cell.length_b   1.000
_cell.length_c   1.000
_cell.angle_alpha   90.00
_cell.angle_beta   90.00
_cell.angle_gamma   90.00
#
_symmetry.space_group_name_H-M   'P 1'
#
loop_
_entity.id
_entity.type
_entity.pdbx_description
1 polymer ?
#
loop_
_entity_poly.entity_id
_entity_poly.type
_entity_poly.pdbx_seq_one_letter_code
_entity_poly.pdbx_strand_id
1 'polypeptide(L)'
;HNGKEFDFPYIARRMIIHGIELPHKLNLFGKKPWEVPHLDTLELWKFGDYKTFTSLKLLTHVLGIPSPKDDIDGSQVYEVYYEENDIDRIITYCEKDTIAVAQILLRLRGDDLLVDDEIIHV
;
A
#
# COMPACT_ATOMS: atom_id res chain seq x y z
N HIS A 1 2.11 0.86 0.88
CA HIS A 1 3.29 0.45 1.65
C HIS A 1 4.08 -0.55 0.83
N ASN A 2 5.39 -0.37 0.64
CA ASN A 2 6.22 -1.18 -0.27
C ASN A 2 5.86 -1.07 -1.77
N GLY A 3 5.27 0.05 -2.17
CA GLY A 3 4.89 0.31 -3.55
C GLY A 3 6.07 0.46 -4.50
N LYS A 4 7.20 0.99 -4.02
CA LYS A 4 8.40 1.16 -4.85
C LYS A 4 9.05 -0.17 -5.26
N GLU A 5 9.03 -1.16 -4.37
CA GLU A 5 9.65 -2.47 -4.62
C GLU A 5 8.66 -3.47 -5.25
N PHE A 6 7.34 -3.26 -5.12
CA PHE A 6 6.32 -4.20 -5.59
C PHE A 6 5.24 -3.58 -6.49
N ASP A 7 4.34 -2.76 -5.94
CA ASP A 7 3.11 -2.33 -6.62
C ASP A 7 3.38 -1.57 -7.93
N PHE A 8 4.22 -0.53 -7.90
CA PHE A 8 4.47 0.30 -9.08
C PHE A 8 5.16 -0.49 -10.21
N PRO A 9 6.23 -1.27 -9.94
CA PRO A 9 6.82 -2.14 -10.97
C PRO A 9 5.86 -3.21 -11.49
N TYR A 10 5.00 -3.78 -10.63
CA TYR A 10 4.03 -4.79 -11.05
C TYR A 10 2.98 -4.17 -12.00
N ILE A 11 2.34 -3.08 -11.59
CA ILE A 11 1.34 -2.36 -12.39
C ILE A 11 1.93 -1.93 -13.73
N ALA A 12 3.09 -1.28 -13.74
CA ALA A 12 3.74 -0.82 -14.97
C ALA A 12 3.98 -1.97 -15.97
N ARG A 13 4.48 -3.12 -15.49
CA ARG A 13 4.69 -4.31 -16.33
C ARG A 13 3.38 -4.86 -16.88
N ARG A 14 2.31 -4.91 -16.06
CA ARG A 14 0.98 -5.36 -16.50
C ARG A 14 0.38 -4.41 -17.54
N MET A 15 0.55 -3.10 -17.40
CA MET A 15 0.11 -2.12 -18.39
C MET A 15 0.79 -2.36 -19.74
N ILE A 16 2.12 -2.57 -19.75
CA ILE A 16 2.87 -2.87 -20.98
C ILE A 16 2.36 -4.17 -21.64
N ILE A 17 2.19 -5.25 -20.87
CA ILE A 17 1.68 -6.54 -21.37
C ILE A 17 0.32 -6.38 -22.05
N HIS A 18 -0.54 -5.52 -21.50
CA HIS A 18 -1.90 -5.29 -22.01
C HIS A 18 -2.01 -4.12 -22.99
N GLY A 19 -0.90 -3.53 -23.42
CA GLY A 19 -0.90 -2.40 -24.36
C GLY A 19 -1.52 -1.11 -23.81
N ILE A 20 -1.56 -0.96 -22.49
CA ILE A 20 -2.05 0.23 -21.81
C ILE A 20 -0.89 1.24 -21.68
N GLU A 21 -1.13 2.48 -22.07
CA GLU A 21 -0.13 3.55 -21.98
C GLU A 21 0.29 3.81 -20.52
N LEU A 22 1.60 3.87 -20.28
CA LEU A 22 2.14 4.10 -18.95
C LEU A 22 2.00 5.60 -18.57
N PRO A 23 1.32 5.93 -17.46
CA PRO A 23 1.19 7.32 -17.03
C PRO A 23 2.55 7.88 -16.62
N HIS A 24 2.73 9.19 -16.79
CA HIS A 24 3.98 9.89 -16.43
C HIS A 24 4.42 9.64 -14.97
N LYS A 25 3.48 9.41 -14.04
CA LYS A 25 3.78 9.07 -12.64
C LYS A 25 4.52 7.74 -12.51
N LEU A 26 4.21 6.74 -13.34
CA LEU A 26 4.87 5.42 -13.34
C LEU A 26 6.05 5.35 -14.31
N ASN A 27 6.27 6.37 -15.14
CA ASN A 27 7.45 6.46 -16.00
C ASN A 27 8.66 6.97 -15.20
N LEU A 28 9.37 6.04 -14.55
CA LEU A 28 10.50 6.35 -13.65
C LEU A 28 11.87 6.17 -14.30
N PHE A 29 11.94 5.71 -15.56
CA PHE A 29 13.21 5.42 -16.21
C PHE A 29 14.07 6.69 -16.38
N GLY A 30 15.33 6.60 -15.99
CA GLY A 30 16.28 7.71 -16.07
C GLY A 30 16.08 8.83 -15.04
N LYS A 31 15.05 8.75 -14.19
CA LYS A 31 14.84 9.72 -13.10
C LYS A 31 15.82 9.46 -11.97
N LYS A 32 16.40 10.54 -11.44
CA LYS A 32 17.21 10.50 -10.21
C LYS A 32 16.31 10.29 -8.99
N PRO A 33 16.83 9.78 -7.87
CA PRO A 33 16.00 9.50 -6.69
C PRO A 33 15.13 10.67 -6.21
N TRP A 34 15.64 11.90 -6.29
CA TRP A 34 14.91 13.12 -5.90
C TRP A 34 13.90 13.63 -6.94
N GLU A 35 13.89 13.07 -8.15
CA GLU A 35 12.92 13.39 -9.20
C GLU A 35 11.69 12.46 -9.14
N VAL A 36 11.71 11.45 -8.27
CA VAL A 36 10.61 10.50 -8.07
C VAL A 36 9.71 10.98 -6.93
N PRO A 37 8.48 11.44 -7.21
CA PRO A 37 7.59 12.03 -6.20
C PRO A 37 6.87 10.98 -5.33
N HIS A 38 7.20 9.69 -5.47
CA HIS A 38 6.56 8.63 -4.72
C HIS A 38 7.05 8.60 -3.28
N LEU A 39 6.12 8.71 -2.34
CA LEU A 39 6.35 8.46 -0.92
C LEU A 39 5.96 7.02 -0.60
N ASP A 40 6.87 6.28 0.04
CA ASP A 40 6.63 4.91 0.46
C ASP A 40 6.83 4.81 1.98
N THR A 41 5.77 4.44 2.69
CA THR A 41 5.80 4.29 4.15
C THR A 41 6.84 3.29 4.65
N LEU A 42 7.17 2.26 3.87
CA LEU A 42 8.22 1.31 4.26
C LEU A 42 9.61 1.95 4.15
N GLU A 43 9.86 2.68 3.06
CA GLU A 43 11.12 3.41 2.86
C GLU A 43 11.30 4.50 3.92
N LEU A 44 10.24 5.24 4.24
CA LEU A 44 10.24 6.24 5.30
C LEU A 44 10.54 5.61 6.67
N TRP A 45 9.97 4.44 6.96
CA TRP A 45 10.19 3.71 8.21
C TRP A 45 11.59 3.11 8.34
N LYS A 46 12.22 2.72 7.22
CA LYS A 46 13.53 2.04 7.26
C LYS A 46 14.65 2.91 7.86
N PHE A 47 14.52 4.24 7.88
CA PHE A 47 15.57 5.17 8.36
C PHE A 47 16.98 4.85 7.82
N GLY A 48 17.06 4.36 6.58
CA GLY A 48 18.31 3.94 5.94
C GLY A 48 18.73 2.48 6.18
N ASP A 49 17.93 1.68 6.90
CA ASP A 49 18.12 0.22 6.98
C ASP A 49 17.69 -0.48 5.68
N TYR A 50 18.66 -1.13 5.04
CA TYR A 50 18.45 -1.86 3.78
C TYR A 50 18.05 -3.32 3.98
N LYS A 51 18.19 -3.88 5.19
CA LYS A 51 18.08 -5.33 5.40
C LYS A 51 16.73 -5.79 5.88
N THR A 52 15.94 -4.91 6.50
CA THR A 52 14.73 -5.32 7.21
C THR A 52 13.48 -4.93 6.43
N PHE A 53 12.69 -5.93 6.05
CA PHE A 53 11.31 -5.74 5.61
C PHE A 53 10.40 -5.72 6.84
N THR A 54 9.64 -4.64 7.02
CA THR A 54 8.62 -4.55 8.07
C THR A 54 7.26 -4.66 7.40
N SER A 55 6.42 -5.62 7.82
CA SER A 55 5.08 -5.75 7.24
C SER A 55 4.18 -4.59 7.69
N LEU A 56 3.17 -4.27 6.88
CA LEU A 56 2.14 -3.28 7.23
C LEU A 56 1.47 -3.59 8.58
N LYS A 57 1.21 -4.89 8.85
CA LYS A 57 0.62 -5.37 10.11
C LYS A 57 1.53 -5.09 11.31
N LEU A 58 2.82 -5.36 11.18
CA LEU A 58 3.77 -5.09 12.26
C LEU A 58 3.92 -3.59 12.49
N LEU A 59 4.01 -2.80 11.42
CA LEU A 59 4.17 -1.35 11.50
C LEU A 59 2.96 -0.68 12.16
N THR A 60 1.73 -1.05 11.76
CA THR A 60 0.50 -0.55 12.40
C THR A 60 0.46 -0.89 13.89
N HIS A 61 0.80 -2.13 14.25
CA HIS A 61 0.84 -2.57 15.65
C HIS A 61 1.84 -1.77 16.49
N VAL A 62 3.08 -1.61 16.01
CA VAL A 62 4.13 -0.84 16.72
C VAL A 62 3.75 0.63 16.89
N LEU A 63 3.05 1.20 15.91
CA LEU A 63 2.59 2.59 15.95
C LEU A 63 1.27 2.78 16.71
N GLY A 64 0.64 1.72 17.23
CA GLY A 64 -0.65 1.82 17.92
C GLY A 64 -1.78 2.29 17.01
N ILE A 65 -1.70 1.96 15.71
CA ILE A 65 -2.76 2.22 14.72
C ILE A 65 -3.62 0.95 14.63
N PRO A 66 -4.96 1.06 14.64
CA PRO A 66 -5.85 -0.09 14.42
C PRO A 66 -5.40 -0.88 13.18
N SER A 67 -5.17 -2.18 13.36
CA SER A 67 -4.66 -3.01 12.26
C SER A 67 -5.74 -3.23 11.22
N PRO A 68 -5.43 -3.18 9.92
CA PRO A 68 -6.41 -3.46 8.87
C PRO A 68 -6.79 -4.95 8.75
N LYS A 69 -6.11 -5.86 9.45
CA LYS A 69 -6.08 -7.30 9.14
C LYS A 69 -6.81 -8.19 10.15
N ASP A 70 -8.15 -8.12 10.11
CA ASP A 70 -9.01 -8.96 10.96
C ASP A 70 -9.72 -10.10 10.20
N ASP A 71 -9.74 -10.10 8.86
CA ASP A 71 -10.54 -11.04 8.06
C ASP A 71 -9.72 -11.94 7.11
N ILE A 72 -8.96 -11.35 6.17
CA ILE A 72 -8.11 -12.09 5.21
C ILE A 72 -6.71 -11.48 5.06
N ASP A 73 -5.77 -12.24 4.51
CA ASP A 73 -4.47 -11.75 4.06
C ASP A 73 -4.21 -11.99 2.56
N GLY A 74 -3.09 -11.44 2.05
CA GLY A 74 -2.74 -11.47 0.63
C GLY A 74 -2.61 -12.87 0.03
N SER A 75 -2.34 -13.90 0.83
CA SER A 75 -2.28 -15.30 0.36
C SER A 75 -3.67 -15.89 0.09
N GLN A 76 -4.71 -15.34 0.73
CA GLN A 76 -6.09 -15.82 0.64
C GLN A 76 -6.88 -15.16 -0.50
N VAL A 77 -6.36 -14.07 -1.09
CA VAL A 77 -7.04 -13.33 -2.17
C VAL A 77 -7.40 -14.22 -3.36
N TYR A 78 -6.57 -15.23 -3.68
CA TYR A 78 -6.86 -16.18 -4.75
C TYR A 78 -8.10 -17.02 -4.46
N GLU A 79 -8.18 -17.62 -3.27
CA GLU A 79 -9.29 -18.48 -2.84
C GLU A 79 -10.59 -17.68 -2.78
N VAL A 80 -10.55 -16.50 -2.18
CA VAL A 80 -11.73 -15.61 -2.07
C VAL A 80 -12.25 -15.21 -3.47
N TYR A 81 -11.36 -14.93 -4.41
CA TYR A 81 -11.78 -14.50 -5.76
C TYR A 81 -12.32 -15.65 -6.60
N TYR A 82 -11.61 -16.79 -6.66
CA TYR A 82 -11.94 -17.88 -7.59
C TYR A 82 -12.88 -18.95 -7.01
N GLU A 83 -12.83 -19.18 -5.71
CA GLU A 83 -13.60 -20.23 -5.05
C GLU A 83 -14.84 -19.65 -4.35
N GLU A 84 -14.65 -18.64 -3.50
CA GLU A 84 -15.76 -18.00 -2.77
C GLU A 84 -16.58 -17.05 -3.66
N ASN A 85 -15.98 -16.50 -4.72
CA ASN A 85 -16.57 -15.47 -5.59
C ASN A 85 -17.02 -14.21 -4.83
N ASP A 86 -16.29 -13.85 -3.76
CA ASP A 86 -16.61 -12.72 -2.89
C ASP A 86 -15.64 -11.55 -3.13
N ILE A 87 -15.91 -10.77 -4.18
CA ILE A 87 -15.08 -9.62 -4.53
C ILE A 87 -15.21 -8.47 -3.52
N ASP A 88 -16.37 -8.33 -2.86
CA ASP A 88 -16.65 -7.26 -1.91
C ASP A 88 -15.76 -7.37 -0.66
N ARG A 89 -15.46 -8.61 -0.25
CA ARG A 89 -14.50 -8.90 0.81
C ARG A 89 -13.07 -8.47 0.45
N ILE A 90 -12.66 -8.66 -0.80
CA ILE A 90 -11.35 -8.22 -1.31
C ILE A 90 -11.28 -6.69 -1.39
N ILE A 91 -12.37 -6.04 -1.81
CA ILE A 91 -12.47 -4.57 -1.84
C ILE A 91 -12.27 -4.02 -0.43
N THR A 92 -13.05 -4.53 0.54
CA THR A 92 -12.96 -4.13 1.95
C THR A 92 -11.54 -4.31 2.51
N TYR A 93 -10.88 -5.43 2.18
CA TYR A 93 -9.48 -5.67 2.54
C TYR A 93 -8.53 -4.60 1.97
N CYS A 94 -8.64 -4.30 0.68
CA CYS A 94 -7.79 -3.31 0.01
C CYS A 94 -8.02 -1.88 0.55
N GLU A 95 -9.27 -1.52 0.83
CA GLU A 95 -9.61 -0.22 1.44
C GLU A 95 -8.98 -0.08 2.82
N LYS A 96 -9.10 -1.10 3.68
CA LYS A 96 -8.49 -1.09 5.02
C LYS A 96 -6.97 -0.96 4.95
N ASP A 97 -6.31 -1.69 4.06
CA ASP A 97 -4.86 -1.56 3.85
C ASP A 97 -4.50 -0.12 3.39
N THR A 98 -5.33 0.52 2.56
CA THR A 98 -5.13 1.90 2.11
C THR A 98 -5.28 2.91 3.25
N ILE A 99 -6.32 2.77 4.07
CA ILE A 99 -6.54 3.58 5.27
C ILE A 99 -5.35 3.45 6.23
N ALA A 100 -4.89 2.22 6.48
CA ALA A 100 -3.73 1.99 7.34
C ALA A 100 -2.46 2.69 6.84
N VAL A 101 -2.22 2.71 5.52
CA VAL A 101 -1.10 3.44 4.92
C VAL A 101 -1.23 4.95 5.15
N ALA A 102 -2.43 5.51 5.00
CA ALA A 102 -2.67 6.93 5.27
C ALA A 102 -2.44 7.27 6.75
N GLN A 103 -2.96 6.45 7.67
CA GLN A 103 -2.76 6.60 9.11
C GLN A 103 -1.28 6.52 9.51
N ILE A 104 -0.52 5.60 8.90
CA ILE A 104 0.93 5.52 9.11
C ILE A 104 1.61 6.80 8.64
N LEU A 105 1.25 7.30 7.46
CA LEU A 105 1.85 8.53 6.93
C LEU A 105 1.60 9.73 7.86
N LEU A 106 0.39 9.88 8.39
CA LEU A 106 0.04 10.91 9.38
C LEU A 106 0.87 10.75 10.65
N ARG A 107 0.97 9.52 11.18
CA ARG A 107 1.77 9.25 12.37
C ARG A 107 3.25 9.57 12.17
N LEU A 108 3.83 9.23 11.02
CA LEU A 108 5.21 9.54 10.69
C LEU A 108 5.47 11.05 10.55
N ARG A 109 4.45 11.84 10.21
CA ARG A 109 4.50 13.30 10.16
C ARG A 109 4.29 13.96 11.53
N GLY A 110 3.78 13.21 12.51
CA GLY A 110 3.37 13.76 13.81
C GLY A 110 1.99 14.41 13.78
N ASP A 111 1.18 14.12 12.76
CA ASP A 111 -0.20 14.58 12.65
C ASP A 111 -1.15 13.63 13.41
N ASP A 112 -2.35 14.12 13.73
CA ASP A 112 -3.41 13.29 14.31
C ASP A 112 -3.89 12.21 13.33
N LEU A 113 -4.38 11.09 13.87
CA LEU A 113 -4.98 10.02 13.08
C LEU A 113 -6.37 10.45 12.59
N LEU A 114 -6.76 9.96 11.41
CA LEU A 114 -8.12 10.16 10.91
C LEU A 114 -9.14 9.47 11.83
N VAL A 115 -10.27 10.13 12.05
CA VAL A 115 -11.46 9.54 12.67
C VAL A 115 -12.42 9.01 11.60
N ASP A 116 -13.35 8.15 12.00
CA ASP A 116 -14.23 7.42 11.07
C ASP A 116 -15.06 8.36 10.16
N ASP A 117 -15.45 9.53 10.65
CA ASP A 117 -16.21 10.53 9.88
C ASP A 117 -15.37 11.27 8.81
N GLU A 118 -14.05 11.18 8.89
CA GLU A 118 -13.12 11.71 7.88
C GLU A 118 -12.82 10.69 6.76
N ILE A 119 -13.26 9.43 6.93
CA ILE A 119 -13.02 8.34 5.99
C ILE A 119 -14.26 8.14 5.12
N ILE A 120 -14.14 8.46 3.82
CA ILE A 120 -15.21 8.27 2.84
C ILE A 120 -14.93 7.00 2.05
N HIS A 121 -15.84 6.03 2.16
CA HIS A 121 -15.86 4.81 1.35
C HIS A 121 -16.57 5.07 0.02
N VAL A 122 -16.13 4.42 -1.06
CA VAL A 122 -16.62 4.63 -2.44
C VAL A 122 -17.34 3.40 -2.96
#